data_AF-A0A3G6M8F1-F1
#
_entry.id   AF-A0A3G6M8F1-F1
#
_cell.length_a   1.000
_cell.length_b   1.000
_cell.length_c   1.000
_cell.angle_alpha   90.00
_cell.angle_beta   90.00
_cell.angle_gamma   90.00
#
_symmetry.space_group_name_H-M   'P 1'
#
loop_
_entity.id
_entity.type
_entity.pdbx_description
1 polymer ?
#
loop_
_entity_poly.entity_id
_entity_poly.type
_entity_poly.pdbx_seq_one_letter_code
_entity_poly.pdbx_strand_id
1 'polypeptide(L)'
;MESVFNLYSAIKEQNDYKTDDLPGFNEIEIRDLIVCDINLDDLISVNSMYSRIEFNKISFYSTYFVQTSFHECTFKNVDFKNLI
;
A
#
# COMPACT_ATOMS: atom_id res chain seq x y z
N MET A 1 -0.33 -7.42 -28.79
CA MET A 1 -0.91 -8.31 -27.78
C MET A 1 -0.45 -7.74 -26.45
N GLU A 2 -1.32 -7.02 -25.73
CA GLU A 2 -0.95 -6.43 -24.43
C GLU A 2 -0.87 -7.55 -23.40
N SER A 3 0.28 -7.69 -22.73
CA SER A 3 0.40 -8.60 -21.59
C SER A 3 -0.33 -7.97 -20.40
N VAL A 4 -1.50 -8.50 -20.07
CA VAL A 4 -2.21 -8.12 -18.84
C VAL A 4 -1.45 -8.72 -17.67
N PHE A 5 -0.72 -7.88 -16.93
CA PHE A 5 -0.03 -8.27 -15.71
C PHE A 5 -0.96 -8.03 -14.51
N ASN A 6 -1.41 -9.10 -13.87
CA ASN A 6 -2.25 -9.01 -12.67
C ASN A 6 -1.36 -8.92 -11.42
N LEU A 7 -1.06 -7.69 -11.01
CA LEU A 7 -0.25 -7.39 -9.83
C LEU A 7 -0.85 -7.96 -8.54
N TYR A 8 -2.19 -8.00 -8.41
CA TYR A 8 -2.86 -8.55 -7.23
C TYR A 8 -2.63 -10.05 -7.08
N SER A 9 -2.82 -10.83 -8.15
CA SER A 9 -2.57 -12.28 -8.13
C SER A 9 -1.10 -12.60 -7.88
N ALA A 10 -0.19 -11.80 -8.44
CA ALA A 10 1.24 -11.96 -8.23
C ALA A 10 1.62 -11.74 -6.74
N ILE A 11 1.15 -10.62 -6.15
CA ILE A 11 1.41 -10.25 -4.74
C ILE A 11 0.74 -11.19 -3.74
N LYS A 12 -0.50 -11.62 -4.00
CA LYS A 12 -1.25 -12.50 -3.10
C LYS A 12 -0.65 -13.91 -2.98
N GLU A 13 0.00 -14.40 -4.02
CA GLU A 13 0.56 -15.77 -4.06
C GLU A 13 2.00 -15.86 -3.52
N GLN A 14 2.72 -14.73 -3.40
CA GLN A 14 4.05 -14.68 -2.78
C GLN A 14 4.04 -13.76 -1.55
N ASN A 15 4.01 -14.34 -0.35
CA ASN A 15 4.18 -13.61 0.91
C ASN A 15 5.60 -13.06 1.13
N ASP A 16 6.52 -13.30 0.19
CA ASP A 16 7.98 -13.15 0.40
C ASP A 16 8.64 -12.43 -0.80
N TYR A 17 7.95 -11.42 -1.36
CA TYR A 17 8.48 -10.59 -2.45
C TYR A 17 9.84 -9.99 -2.05
N LYS A 18 10.91 -10.45 -2.71
CA LYS A 18 12.21 -9.79 -2.62
C LYS A 18 12.21 -8.59 -3.53
N THR A 19 13.10 -7.64 -3.25
CA THR A 19 13.31 -6.42 -4.03
C THR A 19 13.47 -6.67 -5.53
N ASP A 20 13.98 -7.84 -5.89
CA ASP A 20 14.26 -8.24 -7.27
C ASP A 20 13.04 -8.85 -8.00
N ASP A 21 11.96 -9.18 -7.27
CA ASP A 21 10.78 -9.88 -7.80
C ASP A 21 9.69 -8.93 -8.31
N LEU A 22 9.75 -7.64 -7.94
CA LEU A 22 8.81 -6.64 -8.41
C LEU A 22 9.23 -6.10 -9.78
N PRO A 23 8.29 -5.84 -10.71
CA PRO A 23 8.53 -4.99 -11.88
C PRO A 23 9.26 -3.72 -11.45
N GLY A 24 10.08 -3.12 -12.33
CA GLY A 24 10.82 -1.88 -12.07
C GLY A 24 9.89 -0.67 -11.85
N PHE A 25 9.11 -0.70 -10.77
CA PHE A 25 8.24 0.37 -10.31
C PHE A 25 9.14 1.48 -9.80
N ASN A 26 8.99 2.66 -10.39
CA ASN A 26 9.59 3.87 -9.83
C ASN A 26 8.98 4.11 -8.44
N GLU A 27 9.80 4.63 -7.54
CA GLU A 27 9.33 5.00 -6.20
C GLU A 27 8.21 6.04 -6.29
N ILE A 28 7.12 5.82 -5.54
CA ILE A 28 6.04 6.79 -5.38
C ILE A 28 6.15 7.44 -4.01
N GLU A 29 6.24 8.77 -3.97
CA GLU A 29 6.24 9.53 -2.72
C GLU A 29 4.93 10.33 -2.56
N ILE A 30 4.26 10.17 -1.41
CA ILE A 30 3.09 10.96 -1.02
C ILE A 30 3.39 11.66 0.30
N ARG A 31 3.19 12.98 0.36
CA ARG A 31 3.53 13.79 1.54
C ARG A 31 2.44 14.75 1.93
N ASP A 32 2.44 15.12 3.22
CA ASP A 32 1.73 16.28 3.75
C ASP A 32 0.22 16.24 3.47
N LEU A 33 -0.39 15.06 3.64
CA LEU A 33 -1.78 14.79 3.29
C LEU A 33 -2.62 14.46 4.53
N ILE A 34 -3.85 14.98 4.58
CA ILE A 34 -4.86 14.57 5.55
C ILE A 34 -5.95 13.81 4.80
N VAL A 35 -6.16 12.56 5.17
CA VAL A 35 -7.14 11.65 4.58
C VAL A 35 -8.17 11.28 5.64
N CYS A 36 -9.44 11.60 5.38
CA CYS A 36 -10.56 11.33 6.29
C CYS A 36 -11.66 10.56 5.56
N ASP A 37 -12.24 9.54 6.19
CA ASP A 37 -13.42 8.81 5.71
C ASP A 37 -13.24 8.24 4.28
N ILE A 38 -12.07 7.65 4.00
CA ILE A 38 -11.78 6.94 2.74
C ILE A 38 -11.71 5.43 2.99
N ASN A 39 -12.25 4.65 2.05
CA ASN A 39 -12.03 3.21 1.99
C ASN A 39 -10.82 2.90 1.08
N LEU A 40 -9.79 2.26 1.64
CA LEU A 40 -8.59 1.80 0.94
C LEU A 40 -8.49 0.26 0.92
N ASP A 41 -9.61 -0.45 1.05
CA ASP A 41 -9.67 -1.90 0.92
C ASP A 41 -9.08 -2.35 -0.43
N ASP A 42 -8.41 -3.50 -0.41
CA ASP A 42 -7.70 -4.10 -1.56
C ASP A 42 -6.62 -3.19 -2.20
N LEU A 43 -6.16 -2.14 -1.50
CA LEU A 43 -5.03 -1.33 -1.95
C LEU A 43 -3.77 -2.19 -2.10
N ILE A 44 -3.03 -1.99 -3.18
CA ILE A 44 -1.68 -2.50 -3.34
C ILE A 44 -0.75 -1.29 -3.46
N SER A 45 0.11 -1.13 -2.47
CA SER A 45 1.17 -0.13 -2.45
C SER A 45 2.50 -0.83 -2.62
N VAL A 46 3.23 -0.46 -3.66
CA VAL A 46 4.52 -1.07 -4.04
C VAL A 46 5.56 0.02 -4.15
N ASN A 47 6.74 -0.18 -3.55
CA ASN A 47 7.87 0.74 -3.62
C ASN A 47 7.45 2.20 -3.37
N SER A 48 6.84 2.46 -2.21
CA SER A 48 6.18 3.73 -1.91
C SER A 48 6.62 4.30 -0.57
N MET A 49 6.72 5.63 -0.48
CA MET A 49 6.95 6.35 0.77
C MET A 49 5.78 7.29 1.08
N TYR A 50 5.17 7.08 2.25
CA TYR A 50 4.17 7.98 2.81
C TYR A 50 4.81 8.80 3.92
N SER A 51 4.85 10.13 3.80
CA SER A 51 5.46 11.02 4.79
C SER A 51 4.47 12.05 5.33
N ARG A 52 4.36 12.20 6.65
CA ARG A 52 3.49 13.19 7.31
C ARG A 52 2.04 13.12 6.83
N ILE A 53 1.49 11.90 6.81
CA ILE A 53 0.10 11.66 6.44
C ILE A 53 -0.74 11.37 7.67
N GLU A 54 -1.90 12.02 7.79
CA GLU A 54 -2.94 11.63 8.75
C GLU A 54 -4.00 10.76 8.06
N PHE A 55 -4.10 9.50 8.46
CA PHE A 55 -5.17 8.58 8.09
C PHE A 55 -6.20 8.56 9.22
N ASN A 56 -7.40 9.10 8.98
CA ASN A 56 -8.48 9.12 9.97
C ASN A 56 -9.74 8.42 9.44
N LYS A 57 -10.24 7.42 10.18
CA LYS A 57 -11.42 6.61 9.79
C LYS A 57 -11.22 5.95 8.41
N ILE A 58 -10.12 5.22 8.29
CA ILE A 58 -9.74 4.51 7.06
C ILE A 58 -9.89 3.01 7.27
N SER A 59 -10.33 2.31 6.22
CA SER A 59 -10.32 0.84 6.14
C SER A 59 -9.18 0.38 5.23
N PHE A 60 -8.41 -0.62 5.67
CA PHE A 60 -7.32 -1.26 4.92
C PHE A 60 -7.55 -2.77 4.78
N TYR A 61 -8.79 -3.21 4.63
CA TYR A 61 -9.09 -4.63 4.55
C TYR A 61 -8.42 -5.25 3.31
N SER A 62 -7.66 -6.33 3.51
CA SER A 62 -6.94 -7.02 2.43
C SER A 62 -5.98 -6.11 1.64
N THR A 63 -5.44 -5.06 2.29
CA THR A 63 -4.42 -4.18 1.72
C THR A 63 -3.03 -4.80 1.83
N TYR A 64 -2.22 -4.60 0.78
CA TYR A 64 -0.86 -5.10 0.67
C TYR A 64 0.14 -3.95 0.57
N PHE A 65 1.11 -3.92 1.48
CA PHE A 65 2.17 -2.91 1.53
C PHE A 65 3.53 -3.54 1.25
N VAL A 66 3.94 -3.57 -0.01
CA VAL A 66 5.20 -4.19 -0.44
C VAL A 66 6.26 -3.10 -0.59
N GLN A 67 7.37 -3.22 0.14
CA GLN A 67 8.43 -2.21 0.15
C GLN A 67 7.90 -0.78 0.37
N THR A 68 6.87 -0.68 1.21
CA THR A 68 6.24 0.59 1.52
C THR A 68 6.74 1.07 2.88
N SER A 69 7.08 2.35 2.98
CA SER A 69 7.50 2.97 4.23
C SER A 69 6.54 4.09 4.64
N PHE A 70 6.35 4.22 5.96
CA PHE A 70 5.55 5.27 6.56
C PHE A 70 6.44 6.08 7.51
N HIS A 71 6.59 7.38 7.25
CA HIS A 71 7.41 8.30 8.04
C HIS A 71 6.56 9.42 8.61
N GLU A 72 6.53 9.58 9.93
CA GLU A 72 5.74 10.63 10.60
C GLU A 72 4.22 10.57 10.27
N CYS A 73 3.72 9.39 9.89
CA CYS A 73 2.29 9.17 9.62
C CYS A 73 1.52 8.91 10.92
N THR A 74 0.28 9.38 10.96
CA THR A 74 -0.65 9.20 12.08
C THR A 74 -1.88 8.43 11.62
N PHE A 75 -2.25 7.36 12.34
CA PHE A 75 -3.43 6.55 12.05
C PHE A 75 -4.44 6.69 13.20
N LYS A 76 -5.62 7.24 12.94
CA LYS A 76 -6.71 7.46 13.90
C LYS A 76 -7.96 6.72 13.44
N ASN A 77 -8.59 5.94 14.32
CA ASN A 77 -9.82 5.20 13.99
C ASN A 77 -9.67 4.30 12.74
N VAL A 78 -8.51 3.71 12.53
CA VAL A 78 -8.21 2.83 11.38
C VAL A 78 -8.38 1.37 11.79
N ASP A 79 -9.05 0.56 10.96
CA ASP A 79 -9.10 -0.90 11.12
C ASP A 79 -8.01 -1.56 10.26
N PHE A 80 -7.10 -2.28 10.93
CA PHE A 80 -5.95 -2.96 10.32
C PHE A 80 -6.17 -4.47 10.13
N LYS A 81 -7.41 -4.97 10.23
CA LYS A 81 -7.69 -6.40 10.02
C LYS A 81 -7.24 -6.83 8.63
N ASN A 82 -6.51 -7.94 8.60
CA ASN A 82 -6.03 -8.60 7.38
C ASN A 82 -5.07 -7.76 6.53
N LEU A 83 -4.22 -6.92 7.17
CA LEU A 83 -3.00 -6.47 6.50
C LEU A 83 -2.06 -7.65 6.25
N ILE A 84 -1.49 -7.69 5.05
CA ILE A 84 -0.46 -8.65 4.64
C ILE A 84 0.75 -7.88 4.11
#